data_AF-A0A9X8N823-F1
#
_entry.id   AF-A0A9X8N823-F1
#
_cell.length_a   1.000
_cell.length_b   1.000
_cell.length_c   1.000
_cell.angle_alpha   90.00
_cell.angle_beta   90.00
_cell.angle_gamma   90.00
#
_symmetry.space_group_name_H-M   'P 1'
#
loop_
_entity.id
_entity.type
_entity.pdbx_description
1 polymer ?
#
loop_
_entity_poly.entity_id
_entity_poly.type
_entity_poly.pdbx_seq_one_letter_code
_entity_poly.pdbx_strand_id
1 'polypeptide(L)'
;MTADPAPAPPLVLLSGDPLRPRRTDPQFVDEAAAARAAGAATAVLDHEALLAGDAERAVSRVPRATGPIWYRGWMLPTDRYAELAAALAARDCHLLTSPAAYRTAHELPGWYGTFEPLTPASAWLPCAPGRPPEPTALARLAASLGGPDGPRPVVVKDWVKSRKHEWAEAAYVPDAADTARLAAVVGRFVALQAEFLTGGVVLRTFEDFDRTVGEARVWWVDGTPVLTGPHPDAPGLCPAPDLAPVAATVRRSGLRFVTTDLALRSDGAWRVVEVGDGQVSGLPAGADPGPLYQALAAAPPAPHRHS
;
A
#
# COMPACT_ATOMS: atom_id res chain seq x y z
N MET A 1 21.60 -14.65 -38.55
CA MET A 1 20.95 -14.62 -37.23
C MET A 1 21.67 -13.59 -36.39
N THR A 2 21.23 -12.34 -36.44
CA THR A 2 21.58 -11.34 -35.42
C THR A 2 20.85 -11.76 -34.15
N ALA A 3 21.60 -12.13 -33.11
CA ALA A 3 21.00 -12.33 -31.79
C ALA A 3 20.30 -11.03 -31.40
N ASP A 4 19.05 -11.12 -30.95
CA ASP A 4 18.39 -9.97 -30.34
C ASP A 4 19.30 -9.45 -29.22
N PRO A 5 19.50 -8.12 -29.10
CA PRO A 5 20.25 -7.58 -27.98
C PRO A 5 19.60 -8.06 -26.68
N ALA A 6 20.43 -8.46 -25.72
CA ALA A 6 19.94 -8.82 -24.40
C ALA A 6 19.05 -7.68 -23.87
N PRO A 7 17.87 -7.97 -23.30
CA PRO A 7 16.99 -6.94 -22.79
C PRO A 7 17.74 -6.09 -21.77
N ALA A 8 17.56 -4.78 -21.83
CA ALA A 8 18.15 -3.86 -20.87
C ALA A 8 17.75 -4.28 -19.44
N PRO A 9 18.67 -4.21 -18.46
CA PRO A 9 18.34 -4.57 -17.09
C PRO A 9 17.22 -3.65 -16.57
N PRO A 10 16.27 -4.18 -15.76
CA PRO A 10 15.24 -3.34 -15.17
C PRO A 10 15.87 -2.27 -14.28
N LEU A 11 15.24 -1.10 -14.23
CA LEU A 11 15.69 0.01 -13.39
C LEU A 11 14.83 0.11 -12.13
N VAL A 12 15.47 0.20 -10.97
CA VAL A 12 14.81 0.52 -9.70
C VAL A 12 15.02 2.01 -9.38
N LEU A 13 13.94 2.77 -9.40
CA LEU A 13 13.90 4.18 -9.03
C LEU A 13 13.66 4.31 -7.53
N LEU A 14 14.68 4.76 -6.81
CA LEU A 14 14.67 4.83 -5.35
C LEU A 14 14.38 6.26 -4.87
N SER A 15 13.66 6.41 -3.77
CA SER A 15 13.52 7.74 -3.12
C SER A 15 14.87 8.31 -2.71
N GLY A 16 15.07 9.60 -2.97
CA GLY A 16 16.26 10.33 -2.58
C GLY A 16 16.19 10.84 -1.14
N ASP A 17 17.37 11.01 -0.54
CA ASP A 17 17.56 11.61 0.78
C ASP A 17 17.04 13.06 0.78
N PRO A 18 16.08 13.44 1.64
CA PRO A 18 15.53 14.79 1.70
C PRO A 18 16.60 15.88 1.93
N LEU A 19 17.66 15.55 2.66
CA LEU A 19 18.78 16.47 2.95
C LEU A 19 19.84 16.43 1.86
N ARG A 20 19.90 15.35 1.08
CA ARG A 20 20.86 15.16 -0.01
C ARG A 20 20.17 14.55 -1.23
N PRO A 21 19.36 15.30 -1.99
CA PRO A 21 18.48 14.76 -3.05
C PRO A 21 19.19 14.09 -4.23
N ARG A 22 20.52 14.00 -4.21
CA ARG A 22 21.35 13.26 -5.18
C ARG A 22 21.73 11.86 -4.70
N ARG A 23 21.43 11.51 -3.46
CA ARG A 23 21.73 10.22 -2.85
C ARG A 23 20.43 9.49 -2.59
N THR A 24 20.47 8.17 -2.69
CA THR A 24 19.40 7.32 -2.16
C THR A 24 19.19 7.65 -0.69
N ASP A 25 17.93 7.72 -0.27
CA ASP A 25 17.56 7.85 1.14
C ASP A 25 18.23 6.73 1.96
N PRO A 26 18.81 7.03 3.14
CA PRO A 26 19.43 6.02 4.01
C PRO A 26 18.57 4.77 4.24
N GLN A 27 17.25 4.90 4.28
CA GLN A 27 16.33 3.77 4.46
C GLN A 27 16.35 2.77 3.30
N PHE A 28 16.72 3.19 2.09
CA PHE A 28 16.74 2.33 0.91
C PHE A 28 18.16 1.99 0.42
N VAL A 29 19.20 2.26 1.21
CA VAL A 29 20.61 1.99 0.79
C VAL A 29 20.87 0.49 0.62
N ASP A 30 20.47 -0.32 1.59
CA ASP A 30 20.66 -1.78 1.54
C ASP A 30 19.82 -2.41 0.41
N GLU A 31 18.62 -1.89 0.23
CA GLU A 31 17.72 -2.25 -0.87
C GLU A 31 18.34 -1.89 -2.24
N ALA A 32 18.98 -0.73 -2.37
CA ALA A 32 19.70 -0.32 -3.58
C ALA A 32 20.91 -1.23 -3.87
N ALA A 33 21.60 -1.71 -2.83
CA ALA A 33 22.69 -2.67 -2.99
C ALA A 33 22.16 -4.03 -3.47
N ALA A 34 21.04 -4.49 -2.91
CA ALA A 34 20.38 -5.74 -3.30
C ALA A 34 19.84 -5.69 -4.74
N ALA A 35 19.25 -4.57 -5.16
CA ALA A 35 18.83 -4.35 -6.54
C ALA A 35 20.00 -4.52 -7.52
N ARG A 36 21.15 -3.90 -7.23
CA ARG A 36 22.37 -4.02 -8.04
C ARG A 36 22.93 -5.44 -8.05
N ALA A 37 22.92 -6.11 -6.90
CA ALA A 37 23.36 -7.50 -6.78
C ALA A 37 22.45 -8.46 -7.59
N ALA A 38 21.16 -8.14 -7.72
CA ALA A 38 20.22 -8.85 -8.59
C ALA A 38 20.32 -8.46 -10.09
N GLY A 39 21.28 -7.60 -10.46
CA GLY A 39 21.52 -7.18 -11.85
C GLY A 39 20.68 -6.00 -12.33
N ALA A 40 19.91 -5.35 -11.45
CA ALA A 40 19.13 -4.18 -11.80
C ALA A 40 19.98 -2.89 -11.82
N ALA A 41 19.64 -1.97 -12.72
CA ALA A 41 20.12 -0.60 -12.64
C ALA A 41 19.40 0.16 -11.51
N THR A 42 19.99 1.25 -11.02
CA THR A 42 19.36 2.09 -9.99
C THR A 42 19.42 3.56 -10.38
N ALA A 43 18.36 4.30 -10.06
CA ALA A 43 18.34 5.77 -10.13
C ALA A 43 17.69 6.34 -8.87
N VAL A 44 17.83 7.66 -8.69
CA VAL A 44 17.30 8.37 -7.52
C VAL A 44 16.25 9.38 -7.98
N LEU A 45 15.09 9.33 -7.35
CA LEU A 45 14.01 10.30 -7.46
C LEU A 45 14.27 11.46 -6.48
N ASP A 46 14.24 12.70 -6.95
CA ASP A 46 14.19 13.87 -6.07
C ASP A 46 12.75 13.97 -5.51
N HIS A 47 12.53 13.32 -4.36
CA HIS A 47 11.22 13.13 -3.74
C HIS A 47 10.57 14.45 -3.32
N GLU A 48 11.38 15.36 -2.78
CA GLU A 48 10.92 16.69 -2.37
C GLU A 48 10.46 17.53 -3.57
N ALA A 49 11.18 17.48 -4.69
CA ALA A 49 10.73 18.14 -5.91
C ALA A 49 9.38 17.59 -6.40
N LEU A 50 9.18 16.26 -6.34
CA LEU A 50 7.91 15.65 -6.72
C LEU A 50 6.76 16.09 -5.81
N LEU A 51 6.96 16.07 -4.50
CA LEU A 51 5.95 16.52 -3.53
C LEU A 51 5.63 18.01 -3.67
N ALA A 52 6.61 18.83 -4.07
CA ALA A 52 6.42 20.23 -4.40
C ALA A 52 5.73 20.48 -5.77
N GLY A 53 5.43 19.41 -6.53
CA GLY A 53 4.79 19.50 -7.84
C GLY A 53 5.71 19.79 -9.02
N ASP A 54 7.02 19.63 -8.84
CA ASP A 54 8.03 19.75 -9.89
C ASP A 54 8.50 18.35 -10.34
N ALA A 55 7.59 17.62 -10.99
CA ALA A 55 7.85 16.25 -11.45
C ALA A 55 8.97 16.18 -12.49
N GLU A 56 9.13 17.19 -13.34
CA GLU A 56 10.22 17.25 -14.33
C GLU A 56 11.59 17.29 -13.67
N ARG A 57 11.76 18.16 -12.66
CA ARG A 57 12.98 18.18 -11.84
C ARG A 57 13.15 16.86 -11.10
N ALA A 58 12.07 16.31 -10.55
CA ALA A 58 12.10 15.08 -9.76
C ALA A 58 12.80 13.93 -10.49
N VAL A 59 12.54 13.81 -11.80
CA VAL A 59 13.09 12.75 -12.67
C VAL A 59 14.26 13.20 -13.53
N SER A 60 14.76 14.43 -13.38
CA SER A 60 15.78 15.02 -14.27
C SER A 60 17.05 14.18 -14.42
N ARG A 61 17.40 13.39 -13.40
CA ARG A 61 18.57 12.50 -13.36
C ARG A 61 18.30 11.06 -13.75
N VAL A 62 17.05 10.68 -13.98
CA VAL A 62 16.70 9.34 -14.47
C VAL A 62 17.13 9.25 -15.92
N PRO A 63 17.97 8.28 -16.34
CA PRO A 63 18.38 8.21 -17.75
C PRO A 63 17.18 8.05 -18.68
N ARG A 64 17.27 8.58 -19.91
CA ARG A 64 16.21 8.46 -20.91
C ARG A 64 16.21 7.07 -21.54
N ALA A 65 15.07 6.64 -22.06
CA ALA A 65 14.90 5.40 -22.81
C ALA A 65 15.42 4.15 -22.07
N THR A 66 15.29 4.12 -20.74
CA THR A 66 15.69 2.97 -19.91
C THR A 66 14.67 1.85 -19.92
N GLY A 67 13.49 2.07 -20.51
CA GLY A 67 12.40 1.10 -20.52
C GLY A 67 11.70 0.97 -19.17
N PRO A 68 11.41 -0.26 -18.69
CA PRO A 68 10.58 -0.51 -17.51
C PRO A 68 11.27 -0.10 -16.21
N ILE A 69 10.52 0.57 -15.33
CA ILE A 69 10.97 1.08 -14.04
C ILE A 69 10.11 0.51 -12.91
N TRP A 70 10.75 -0.06 -11.90
CA TRP A 70 10.14 -0.25 -10.57
C TRP A 70 10.38 1.01 -9.74
N TYR A 71 9.33 1.59 -9.15
CA TYR A 71 9.53 2.56 -8.08
C TYR A 71 9.70 1.82 -6.75
N ARG A 72 10.61 2.30 -5.90
CA ARG A 72 10.76 1.84 -4.53
C ARG A 72 11.05 3.05 -3.64
N GLY A 73 10.15 3.37 -2.73
CA GLY A 73 10.31 4.60 -1.98
C GLY A 73 9.23 4.90 -0.97
N TRP A 74 9.17 6.17 -0.58
CA TRP A 74 8.15 6.67 0.32
C TRP A 74 6.77 6.70 -0.35
N MET A 75 5.73 6.62 0.48
CA MET A 75 4.35 6.76 0.06
C MET A 75 4.12 8.08 -0.67
N LEU A 76 3.51 8.03 -1.85
CA LEU A 76 3.15 9.20 -2.64
C LEU A 76 1.62 9.38 -2.68
N PRO A 77 1.10 10.61 -2.59
CA PRO A 77 -0.27 10.90 -2.99
C PRO A 77 -0.53 10.41 -4.42
N THR A 78 -1.75 9.93 -4.71
CA THR A 78 -2.03 9.26 -6.00
C THR A 78 -1.95 10.19 -7.20
N ASP A 79 -2.17 11.49 -7.02
CA ASP A 79 -1.93 12.54 -8.01
C ASP A 79 -0.43 12.74 -8.26
N ARG A 80 0.39 12.84 -7.21
CA ARG A 80 1.87 12.92 -7.34
C ARG A 80 2.45 11.70 -8.05
N TYR A 81 1.93 10.50 -7.77
CA TYR A 81 2.34 9.29 -8.46
C TYR A 81 1.97 9.31 -9.96
N ALA A 82 0.80 9.87 -10.31
CA ALA A 82 0.41 10.06 -11.71
C ALA A 82 1.31 11.07 -12.43
N GLU A 83 1.69 12.17 -11.76
CA GLU A 83 2.65 13.15 -12.27
C GLU A 83 4.04 12.53 -12.49
N LEU A 84 4.51 11.69 -11.55
CA LEU A 84 5.75 10.92 -11.70
C LEU A 84 5.71 10.02 -12.95
N ALA A 85 4.61 9.27 -13.14
CA ALA A 85 4.44 8.41 -14.30
C ALA A 85 4.50 9.19 -15.62
N ALA A 86 3.84 10.35 -15.68
CA ALA A 86 3.85 11.22 -16.86
C ALA A 86 5.24 11.80 -17.14
N ALA A 87 5.96 12.25 -16.11
CA ALA A 87 7.31 12.79 -16.25
C ALA A 87 8.33 11.73 -16.71
N LEU A 88 8.19 10.47 -16.26
CA LEU A 88 8.98 9.35 -16.75
C LEU A 88 8.63 8.99 -18.20
N ALA A 89 7.34 9.02 -18.57
CA ALA A 89 6.89 8.78 -19.94
C ALA A 89 7.48 9.81 -20.93
N ALA A 90 7.57 11.08 -20.54
CA ALA A 90 8.24 12.13 -21.34
C ALA A 90 9.76 11.91 -21.52
N ARG A 91 10.33 10.92 -20.83
CA ARG A 91 11.73 10.48 -20.94
C ARG A 91 11.87 9.11 -21.62
N ASP A 92 10.80 8.61 -22.24
CA ASP A 92 10.73 7.28 -22.86
C ASP A 92 10.95 6.13 -21.85
N CYS A 93 10.56 6.38 -20.59
CA CYS A 93 10.56 5.39 -19.51
C CYS A 93 9.12 5.08 -19.09
N HIS A 94 8.86 3.90 -18.52
CA HIS A 94 7.52 3.57 -18.05
C HIS A 94 7.56 2.83 -16.71
N LEU A 95 6.69 3.22 -15.78
CA LEU A 95 6.53 2.51 -14.52
C LEU A 95 5.84 1.16 -14.76
N LEU A 96 6.36 0.12 -14.11
CA LEU A 96 5.79 -1.23 -14.15
C LEU A 96 4.50 -1.33 -13.33
N THR A 97 4.31 -0.44 -12.37
CA THR A 97 3.03 -0.18 -11.73
C THR A 97 2.41 1.08 -12.34
N SER A 98 1.24 0.95 -12.98
CA SER A 98 0.54 2.11 -13.53
C SER A 98 -0.07 2.97 -12.42
N PRO A 99 -0.37 4.26 -12.66
CA PRO A 99 -1.06 5.09 -11.67
C PRO A 99 -2.39 4.49 -11.19
N ALA A 100 -3.12 3.82 -12.08
CA ALA A 100 -4.34 3.10 -11.71
C ALA A 100 -4.03 1.92 -10.79
N ALA A 101 -3.02 1.10 -11.11
CA ALA A 101 -2.64 -0.04 -10.27
C ALA A 101 -2.11 0.40 -8.91
N TYR A 102 -1.33 1.49 -8.85
CA TYR A 102 -0.87 2.10 -7.60
C TYR A 102 -2.07 2.50 -6.74
N ARG A 103 -3.03 3.28 -7.29
CA ARG A 103 -4.26 3.65 -6.56
C ARG A 103 -5.03 2.41 -6.09
N THR A 104 -5.21 1.42 -6.97
CA THR A 104 -5.93 0.18 -6.65
C THR A 104 -5.31 -0.57 -5.48
N ALA A 105 -3.99 -0.68 -5.43
CA ALA A 105 -3.26 -1.33 -4.34
C ALA A 105 -3.17 -0.48 -3.07
N HIS A 106 -3.19 0.84 -3.23
CA HIS A 106 -2.92 1.81 -2.16
C HIS A 106 -4.17 2.20 -1.36
N GLU A 107 -5.31 2.34 -2.03
CA GLU A 107 -6.56 2.83 -1.44
C GLU A 107 -7.56 1.68 -1.28
N LEU A 108 -8.15 1.55 -0.08
CA LEU A 108 -9.08 0.47 0.29
C LEU A 108 -10.19 0.20 -0.75
N PRO A 109 -10.90 1.21 -1.29
CA PRO A 109 -11.93 0.96 -2.29
C PRO A 109 -11.43 0.26 -3.55
N GLY A 110 -10.14 0.41 -3.88
CA GLY A 110 -9.52 -0.19 -5.06
C GLY A 110 -9.32 -1.70 -4.94
N TRP A 111 -8.89 -2.18 -3.78
CA TRP A 111 -8.60 -3.60 -3.57
C TRP A 111 -9.70 -4.37 -2.84
N TYR A 112 -10.56 -3.70 -2.06
CA TYR A 112 -11.54 -4.35 -1.17
C TYR A 112 -12.36 -5.43 -1.86
N GLY A 113 -12.97 -5.13 -3.01
CA GLY A 113 -13.85 -6.08 -3.70
C GLY A 113 -13.16 -7.39 -4.10
N THR A 114 -11.85 -7.38 -4.34
CA THR A 114 -11.11 -8.62 -4.65
C THR A 114 -10.85 -9.46 -3.40
N PHE A 115 -10.66 -8.80 -2.26
CA PHE A 115 -10.28 -9.39 -0.98
C PHE A 115 -11.45 -9.54 0.01
N GLU A 116 -12.67 -9.14 -0.36
CA GLU A 116 -13.87 -9.17 0.48
C GLU A 116 -14.06 -10.48 1.26
N PRO A 117 -13.86 -11.69 0.67
CA PRO A 117 -14.00 -12.95 1.40
C PRO A 117 -12.96 -13.17 2.51
N LEU A 118 -11.85 -12.41 2.50
CA LEU A 118 -10.68 -12.61 3.36
C LEU A 118 -10.42 -11.43 4.30
N THR A 119 -11.08 -10.28 4.11
CA THR A 119 -10.85 -9.04 4.89
C THR A 119 -12.08 -8.70 5.74
N PRO A 120 -11.94 -8.01 6.89
CA PRO A 120 -13.10 -7.60 7.67
C PRO A 120 -14.06 -6.74 6.84
N ALA A 121 -15.37 -6.97 7.01
CA ALA A 121 -16.40 -6.25 6.26
C ALA A 121 -16.20 -4.73 6.40
N SER A 122 -16.17 -4.02 5.29
CA SER A 122 -15.86 -2.59 5.26
C SER A 122 -16.80 -1.85 4.32
N ALA A 123 -17.19 -0.64 4.71
CA ALA A 123 -18.00 0.26 3.92
C ALA A 123 -17.42 1.68 4.07
N TRP A 124 -17.54 2.51 3.04
CA TRP A 124 -16.89 3.82 3.03
C TRP A 124 -17.73 4.91 2.38
N LEU A 125 -17.38 6.16 2.72
CA LEU A 125 -17.90 7.37 2.10
C LEU A 125 -16.73 8.28 1.70
N PRO A 126 -16.69 8.82 0.47
CA PRO A 126 -15.75 9.87 0.14
C PRO A 126 -16.02 11.12 0.99
N CYS A 127 -14.97 11.81 1.42
CA CYS A 127 -15.11 13.11 2.08
C CYS A 127 -13.85 13.95 1.89
N ALA A 128 -14.02 15.27 1.96
CA ALA A 128 -12.90 16.19 1.87
C ALA A 128 -12.22 16.35 3.26
N PRO A 129 -10.91 16.66 3.29
CA PRO A 129 -10.22 17.11 4.50
C PRO A 129 -11.03 18.12 5.32
N GLY A 130 -11.11 17.90 6.63
CA GLY A 130 -11.82 18.77 7.57
C GLY A 130 -13.35 18.80 7.42
N ARG A 131 -13.95 18.00 6.53
CA ARG A 131 -15.40 17.94 6.30
C ARG A 131 -15.92 16.51 6.54
N PRO A 132 -16.23 16.14 7.80
CA PRO A 132 -16.74 14.80 8.09
C PRO A 132 -18.09 14.56 7.39
N PRO A 133 -18.40 13.31 6.99
CA PRO A 133 -19.71 12.98 6.46
C PRO A 133 -20.83 13.27 7.46
N GLU A 134 -22.01 13.63 6.95
CA GLU A 134 -23.19 13.90 7.77
C GLU A 134 -23.57 12.70 8.64
N PRO A 135 -24.03 12.90 9.90
CA PRO A 135 -24.40 11.82 10.80
C PRO A 135 -25.41 10.82 10.21
N THR A 136 -26.36 11.30 9.40
CA THR A 136 -27.35 10.44 8.73
C THR A 136 -26.74 9.58 7.62
N ALA A 137 -25.69 10.05 6.96
CA ALA A 137 -24.93 9.25 6.00
C ALA A 137 -24.10 8.19 6.71
N LEU A 138 -23.45 8.54 7.83
CA LEU A 138 -22.71 7.59 8.67
C LEU A 138 -23.62 6.50 9.24
N ALA A 139 -24.81 6.86 9.72
CA ALA A 139 -25.79 5.89 10.22
C ALA A 139 -26.22 4.88 9.14
N ARG A 140 -26.46 5.34 7.90
CA ARG A 140 -26.78 4.47 6.77
C ARG A 140 -25.61 3.56 6.39
N LEU A 141 -24.39 4.08 6.43
CA LEU A 141 -23.17 3.31 6.17
C LEU A 141 -22.95 2.23 7.24
N ALA A 142 -23.14 2.56 8.52
CA ALA A 142 -23.08 1.60 9.61
C ALA A 142 -24.16 0.51 9.48
N ALA A 143 -25.36 0.88 9.02
CA ALA A 143 -26.44 -0.07 8.79
C ALA A 143 -26.12 -1.08 7.66
N SER A 144 -25.36 -0.68 6.63
CA SER A 144 -24.99 -1.59 5.53
C SER A 144 -23.98 -2.67 5.93
N LEU A 145 -23.30 -2.52 7.08
CA LEU A 145 -22.35 -3.50 7.61
C LEU A 145 -22.99 -4.56 8.51
N GLY A 146 -24.32 -4.59 8.65
CA GLY A 146 -25.02 -5.38 9.67
C GLY A 146 -24.93 -6.91 9.52
N GLY A 147 -24.71 -7.58 10.66
CA GLY A 147 -25.04 -8.98 11.00
C GLY A 147 -25.98 -9.04 12.22
N PRO A 148 -26.49 -10.21 12.66
CA PRO A 148 -27.66 -10.30 13.57
C PRO A 148 -27.37 -9.75 14.98
N ASP A 149 -28.43 -9.26 15.63
CA ASP A 149 -28.58 -8.77 17.01
C ASP A 149 -27.32 -8.59 17.88
N GLY A 150 -27.08 -7.36 18.35
CA GLY A 150 -26.05 -7.02 19.35
C GLY A 150 -25.25 -5.75 19.01
N PRO A 151 -24.32 -5.33 19.89
CA PRO A 151 -23.40 -4.23 19.61
C PRO A 151 -22.56 -4.50 18.35
N ARG A 152 -22.37 -3.48 17.51
CA ARG A 152 -21.63 -3.60 16.25
C ARG A 152 -20.34 -2.80 16.32
N PRO A 153 -19.25 -3.34 16.89
CA PRO A 153 -18.02 -2.60 17.00
C PRO A 153 -17.41 -2.37 15.61
N VAL A 154 -16.99 -1.14 15.34
CA VAL A 154 -16.32 -0.77 14.09
C VAL A 154 -15.04 0.01 14.36
N VAL A 155 -14.09 -0.14 13.45
CA VAL A 155 -12.88 0.66 13.34
C VAL A 155 -13.09 1.73 12.28
N VAL A 156 -12.70 2.97 12.60
CA VAL A 156 -12.68 4.12 11.71
C VAL A 156 -11.26 4.28 11.16
N LYS A 157 -11.14 4.34 9.83
CA LYS A 157 -9.91 4.71 9.12
C LYS A 157 -10.23 5.54 7.89
N ASP A 158 -9.21 6.07 7.21
CA ASP A 158 -9.38 6.58 5.85
C ASP A 158 -9.04 5.48 4.83
N TRP A 159 -8.94 5.81 3.55
CA TRP A 159 -8.67 4.78 2.53
C TRP A 159 -7.30 4.13 2.65
N VAL A 160 -6.39 4.68 3.46
CA VAL A 160 -5.01 4.20 3.63
C VAL A 160 -4.69 3.99 5.12
N LYS A 161 -4.74 5.04 5.93
CA LYS A 161 -4.23 5.10 7.31
C LYS A 161 -5.34 5.13 8.36
N SER A 162 -5.00 4.67 9.56
CA SER A 162 -5.86 4.77 10.75
C SER A 162 -5.19 5.65 11.84
N ARG A 163 -5.93 5.92 12.91
CA ARG A 163 -5.46 6.67 14.09
C ARG A 163 -5.31 5.75 15.31
N LYS A 164 -4.46 4.72 15.15
CA LYS A 164 -4.31 3.64 16.14
C LYS A 164 -3.82 4.10 17.52
N HIS A 165 -3.10 5.22 17.58
CA HIS A 165 -2.62 5.79 18.85
C HIS A 165 -3.72 6.55 19.60
N GLU A 166 -4.74 7.04 18.88
CA GLU A 166 -5.93 7.69 19.41
C GLU A 166 -7.14 6.73 19.44
N TRP A 167 -6.90 5.46 19.77
CA TRP A 167 -7.86 4.35 19.60
C TRP A 167 -9.28 4.67 20.06
N ALA A 168 -9.44 5.04 21.33
CA ALA A 168 -10.75 5.31 21.94
C ALA A 168 -11.40 6.61 21.45
N GLU A 169 -10.60 7.55 20.94
CA GLU A 169 -11.03 8.90 20.59
C GLU A 169 -11.41 9.03 19.11
N ALA A 170 -10.69 8.32 18.24
CA ALA A 170 -10.70 8.56 16.80
C ALA A 170 -10.63 7.29 15.93
N ALA A 171 -10.56 6.08 16.50
CA ALA A 171 -10.45 4.86 15.70
C ALA A 171 -11.45 3.76 16.05
N TYR A 172 -12.03 3.74 17.25
CA TYR A 172 -12.91 2.65 17.68
C TYR A 172 -14.28 3.12 18.16
N VAL A 173 -15.32 2.51 17.62
CA VAL A 173 -16.70 2.71 18.02
C VAL A 173 -17.24 1.35 18.50
N PRO A 174 -17.56 1.17 19.79
CA PRO A 174 -18.01 -0.13 20.33
C PRO A 174 -19.36 -0.58 19.78
N ASP A 175 -20.22 0.36 19.40
CA ASP A 175 -21.49 0.06 18.76
C ASP A 175 -21.81 1.12 17.70
N ALA A 176 -21.78 0.71 16.43
CA ALA A 176 -22.12 1.57 15.31
C ALA A 176 -23.62 1.93 15.23
N ALA A 177 -24.49 1.33 16.08
CA ALA A 177 -25.86 1.79 16.28
C ALA A 177 -25.95 3.10 17.09
N ASP A 178 -24.95 3.39 17.94
CA ASP A 178 -24.84 4.68 18.63
C ASP A 178 -24.36 5.73 17.64
N THR A 179 -25.31 6.28 16.89
CA THR A 179 -25.05 7.26 15.82
C THR A 179 -24.40 8.55 16.33
N ALA A 180 -24.64 8.94 17.58
CA ALA A 180 -24.03 10.12 18.19
C ALA A 180 -22.55 9.87 18.47
N ARG A 181 -22.22 8.72 19.07
CA ARG A 181 -20.82 8.32 19.29
C ARG A 181 -20.07 8.08 17.99
N LEU A 182 -20.72 7.42 17.03
CA LEU A 182 -20.15 7.20 15.69
C LEU A 182 -19.77 8.54 15.03
N ALA A 183 -20.70 9.50 15.02
CA ALA A 183 -20.44 10.82 14.45
C ALA A 183 -19.33 11.57 15.21
N ALA A 184 -19.26 11.46 16.53
CA ALA A 184 -18.21 12.09 17.34
C ALA A 184 -16.81 11.52 17.03
N VAL A 185 -16.68 10.18 16.99
CA VAL A 185 -15.41 9.51 16.68
C VAL A 185 -14.97 9.80 15.24
N VAL A 186 -15.88 9.75 14.28
CA VAL A 186 -15.58 10.09 12.88
C VAL A 186 -15.21 11.56 12.73
N GLY A 187 -15.92 12.47 13.40
CA GLY A 187 -15.59 13.90 13.40
C GLY A 187 -14.18 14.15 13.94
N ARG A 188 -13.82 13.49 15.05
CA ARG A 188 -12.48 13.57 15.62
C ARG A 188 -11.42 12.97 14.72
N PHE A 189 -11.69 11.80 14.11
CA PHE A 189 -10.81 11.18 13.12
C PHE A 189 -10.49 12.12 11.96
N VAL A 190 -11.52 12.72 11.35
CA VAL A 190 -11.36 13.64 10.22
C VAL A 190 -10.59 14.90 10.64
N ALA A 191 -10.85 15.43 11.84
CA ALA A 191 -10.12 16.57 12.37
C ALA A 191 -8.63 16.27 12.58
N LEU A 192 -8.29 15.07 13.08
CA LEU A 192 -6.90 14.65 13.30
C LEU A 192 -6.18 14.34 11.99
N GLN A 193 -6.87 13.81 10.98
CA GLN A 193 -6.30 13.63 9.64
C GLN A 193 -5.94 14.97 8.99
N ALA A 194 -6.72 16.02 9.25
CA ALA A 194 -6.50 17.35 8.69
C ALA A 194 -6.32 17.27 7.16
N GLU A 195 -5.34 17.99 6.60
CA GLU A 195 -5.01 17.97 5.17
C GLU A 195 -4.51 16.61 4.64
N PHE A 196 -4.13 15.68 5.52
CA PHE A 196 -3.60 14.36 5.16
C PHE A 196 -4.68 13.27 5.00
N LEU A 197 -5.96 13.62 5.13
CA LEU A 197 -7.06 12.69 4.90
C LEU A 197 -7.02 12.16 3.46
N THR A 198 -6.93 10.84 3.31
CA THR A 198 -6.90 10.21 1.99
C THR A 198 -8.27 9.67 1.60
N GLY A 199 -8.90 10.35 0.65
CA GLY A 199 -10.11 9.93 -0.07
C GLY A 199 -11.43 10.02 0.71
N GLY A 200 -11.51 9.41 1.89
CA GLY A 200 -12.77 9.35 2.63
C GLY A 200 -12.68 8.65 3.98
N VAL A 201 -13.84 8.36 4.56
CA VAL A 201 -13.97 7.61 5.81
C VAL A 201 -14.39 6.18 5.50
N VAL A 202 -13.74 5.21 6.14
CA VAL A 202 -14.07 3.79 6.14
C VAL A 202 -14.58 3.42 7.53
N LEU A 203 -15.71 2.72 7.57
CA LEU A 203 -16.16 1.93 8.71
C LEU A 203 -15.84 0.48 8.40
N ARG A 204 -15.11 -0.17 9.30
CA ARG A 204 -14.72 -1.57 9.17
C ARG A 204 -15.20 -2.33 10.39
N THR A 205 -15.86 -3.46 10.21
CA THR A 205 -16.23 -4.34 11.33
C THR A 205 -14.99 -4.72 12.12
N PHE A 206 -15.06 -4.54 13.44
CA PHE A 206 -13.98 -4.93 14.33
C PHE A 206 -13.95 -6.46 14.47
N GLU A 207 -12.76 -7.04 14.35
CA GLU A 207 -12.50 -8.45 14.60
C GLU A 207 -11.38 -8.56 15.64
N ASP A 208 -11.52 -9.53 16.55
CA ASP A 208 -10.50 -9.82 17.56
C ASP A 208 -9.40 -10.70 16.94
N PHE A 209 -8.19 -10.15 16.87
CA PHE A 209 -6.99 -10.86 16.42
C PHE A 209 -6.11 -11.28 17.60
N ASP A 210 -5.47 -12.44 17.48
CA ASP A 210 -4.52 -12.96 18.47
C ASP A 210 -3.21 -12.17 18.42
N ARG A 211 -3.09 -11.21 19.33
CA ARG A 211 -1.91 -10.35 19.46
C ARG A 211 -0.66 -11.09 19.91
N THR A 212 -0.78 -12.31 20.45
CA THR A 212 0.37 -13.13 20.86
C THR A 212 1.05 -13.80 19.66
N VAL A 213 0.28 -14.05 18.59
CA VAL A 213 0.77 -14.57 17.31
C VAL A 213 1.38 -13.44 16.46
N GLY A 214 0.78 -12.24 16.53
CA GLY A 214 1.20 -11.08 15.74
C GLY A 214 0.66 -11.12 14.30
N GLU A 215 1.19 -10.24 13.46
CA GLU A 215 0.78 -10.10 12.07
C GLU A 215 1.95 -10.42 11.13
N ALA A 216 1.66 -11.13 10.04
CA ALA A 216 2.63 -11.39 8.97
C ALA A 216 2.42 -10.39 7.83
N ARG A 217 3.48 -9.70 7.42
CA ARG A 217 3.50 -8.99 6.13
C ARG A 217 4.12 -9.89 5.07
N VAL A 218 3.42 -10.04 3.96
CA VAL A 218 3.86 -10.84 2.82
C VAL A 218 4.03 -9.92 1.61
N TRP A 219 5.18 -9.99 0.94
CA TRP A 219 5.43 -9.30 -0.33
C TRP A 219 5.17 -10.26 -1.48
N TRP A 220 4.41 -9.78 -2.46
CA TRP A 220 3.98 -10.54 -3.62
C TRP A 220 4.49 -9.88 -4.90
N VAL A 221 5.15 -10.65 -5.75
CA VAL A 221 5.54 -10.22 -7.10
C VAL A 221 4.83 -11.12 -8.11
N ASP A 222 4.05 -10.51 -9.00
CA ASP A 222 3.22 -11.15 -10.02
C ASP A 222 2.38 -12.33 -9.44
N GLY A 223 1.86 -12.14 -8.22
CA GLY A 223 1.02 -13.11 -7.52
C GLY A 223 1.74 -14.24 -6.79
N THR A 224 3.08 -14.25 -6.81
CA THR A 224 3.93 -15.19 -6.06
C THR A 224 4.41 -14.53 -4.76
N PRO A 225 4.29 -15.18 -3.59
CA PRO A 225 4.89 -14.67 -2.36
C PRO A 225 6.41 -14.83 -2.42
N VAL A 226 7.15 -13.74 -2.24
CA VAL A 226 8.63 -13.71 -2.38
C VAL A 226 9.35 -13.41 -1.07
N LEU A 227 8.63 -12.83 -0.10
CA LEU A 227 9.14 -12.57 1.24
C LEU A 227 7.96 -12.57 2.22
N THR A 228 8.17 -13.17 3.39
CA THR A 228 7.26 -13.08 4.53
C THR A 228 8.07 -12.62 5.72
N GLY A 229 7.57 -11.63 6.45
CA GLY A 229 8.21 -11.09 7.64
C GLY A 229 7.21 -10.58 8.67
N PRO A 230 7.70 -10.16 9.85
CA PRO A 230 6.84 -9.61 10.88
C PRO A 230 6.26 -8.26 10.44
N HIS A 231 5.03 -7.96 10.87
CA HIS A 231 4.48 -6.61 10.72
C HIS A 231 5.33 -5.60 11.55
N PRO A 232 5.56 -4.37 11.05
CA PRO A 232 6.42 -3.39 11.72
C PRO A 232 6.02 -3.02 13.16
N ASP A 233 4.75 -3.17 13.52
CA ASP A 233 4.28 -2.90 14.89
C ASP A 233 4.67 -4.00 15.90
N ALA A 234 5.01 -5.20 15.41
CA ALA A 234 5.40 -6.34 16.23
C ALA A 234 6.60 -7.08 15.63
N PRO A 235 7.77 -6.42 15.49
CA PRO A 235 8.92 -6.94 14.75
C PRO A 235 9.51 -8.24 15.34
N GLY A 236 9.18 -8.58 16.60
CA GLY A 236 9.59 -9.82 17.24
C GLY A 236 8.65 -11.01 17.03
N LEU A 237 7.49 -10.82 16.40
CA LEU A 237 6.50 -11.86 16.17
C LEU A 237 6.48 -12.22 14.68
N CYS A 238 6.98 -13.41 14.34
CA CYS A 238 7.11 -13.87 12.95
C CYS A 238 6.14 -15.03 12.64
N PRO A 239 4.84 -14.76 12.50
CA PRO A 239 3.89 -15.82 12.17
C PRO A 239 4.10 -16.36 10.75
N ALA A 240 3.70 -17.62 10.54
CA ALA A 240 3.77 -18.33 9.27
C ALA A 240 2.36 -18.76 8.82
N PRO A 241 1.54 -17.85 8.25
CA PRO A 241 0.20 -18.18 7.78
C PRO A 241 0.20 -19.14 6.58
N ASP A 242 -0.88 -19.91 6.41
CA ASP A 242 -1.15 -20.57 5.13
C ASP A 242 -1.52 -19.50 4.08
N LEU A 243 -0.67 -19.37 3.07
CA LEU A 243 -0.79 -18.37 2.02
C LEU A 243 -1.68 -18.80 0.87
N ALA A 244 -2.10 -20.07 0.78
CA ALA A 244 -2.84 -20.57 -0.39
C ALA A 244 -4.14 -19.80 -0.69
N PRO A 245 -5.00 -19.46 0.31
CA PRO A 245 -6.21 -18.66 0.07
C PRO A 245 -5.91 -17.24 -0.41
N VAL A 246 -4.84 -16.63 0.11
CA VAL A 246 -4.43 -15.27 -0.22
C VAL A 246 -3.77 -15.21 -1.60
N ALA A 247 -2.92 -16.18 -1.94
CA ALA A 247 -2.21 -16.27 -3.21
C ALA A 247 -3.15 -16.33 -4.42
N ALA A 248 -4.27 -17.07 -4.30
CA ALA A 248 -5.30 -17.09 -5.34
C ALA A 248 -5.94 -15.70 -5.55
N THR A 249 -6.15 -14.97 -4.46
CA THR A 249 -6.78 -13.64 -4.47
C THR A 249 -5.84 -12.57 -5.02
N VAL A 250 -4.57 -12.59 -4.62
CA VAL A 250 -3.53 -11.68 -5.17
C VAL A 250 -3.40 -11.89 -6.67
N ARG A 251 -3.35 -13.14 -7.16
CA ARG A 251 -3.32 -13.42 -8.61
C ARG A 251 -4.53 -12.85 -9.36
N ARG A 252 -5.74 -12.96 -8.80
CA ARG A 252 -6.95 -12.38 -9.40
C ARG A 252 -6.95 -10.85 -9.45
N SER A 253 -6.27 -10.19 -8.50
CA SER A 253 -6.18 -8.73 -8.48
C SER A 253 -5.45 -8.16 -9.69
N GLY A 254 -4.55 -8.94 -10.31
CA GLY A 254 -3.70 -8.50 -11.41
C GLY A 254 -2.66 -7.45 -11.00
N LEU A 255 -2.51 -7.15 -9.71
CA LEU A 255 -1.52 -6.22 -9.19
C LEU A 255 -0.15 -6.91 -9.15
N ARG A 256 0.85 -6.24 -9.70
CA ARG A 256 2.17 -6.84 -9.93
C ARG A 256 3.07 -6.86 -8.71
N PHE A 257 2.98 -5.83 -7.87
CA PHE A 257 3.81 -5.72 -6.68
C PHE A 257 3.00 -5.16 -5.52
N VAL A 258 2.65 -6.03 -4.57
CA VAL A 258 1.80 -5.69 -3.43
C VAL A 258 2.31 -6.32 -2.15
N THR A 259 1.86 -5.80 -1.02
CA THR A 259 1.95 -6.44 0.27
C THR A 259 0.58 -6.82 0.81
N THR A 260 0.50 -7.89 1.59
CA THR A 260 -0.68 -8.19 2.41
C THR A 260 -0.26 -8.32 3.86
N ASP A 261 -1.00 -7.69 4.76
CA ASP A 261 -0.89 -7.88 6.21
C ASP A 261 -1.93 -8.89 6.67
N LEU A 262 -1.46 -9.97 7.30
CA LEU A 262 -2.26 -11.12 7.71
C LEU A 262 -2.28 -11.22 9.23
N ALA A 263 -3.48 -11.26 9.81
CA ALA A 263 -3.68 -11.45 11.24
C ALA A 263 -4.51 -12.72 11.51
N LEU A 264 -4.18 -13.44 12.59
CA LEU A 264 -4.95 -14.60 13.02
C LEU A 264 -6.14 -14.13 13.86
N ARG A 265 -7.36 -14.37 13.38
CA ARG A 265 -8.58 -14.13 14.16
C ARG A 265 -8.69 -15.14 15.30
N SER A 266 -9.38 -14.76 16.37
CA SER A 266 -9.57 -15.57 17.58
C SER A 266 -10.18 -16.97 17.35
N ASP A 267 -10.83 -17.21 16.22
CA ASP A 267 -11.37 -18.51 15.81
C ASP A 267 -10.41 -19.34 14.92
N GLY A 268 -9.17 -18.87 14.73
CA GLY A 268 -8.14 -19.54 13.95
C GLY A 268 -8.14 -19.21 12.46
N ALA A 269 -9.02 -18.33 11.98
CA ALA A 269 -9.02 -17.90 10.58
C ALA A 269 -8.01 -16.78 10.32
N TRP A 270 -7.17 -16.93 9.29
CA TRP A 270 -6.30 -15.85 8.82
C TRP A 270 -7.07 -14.82 8.01
N ARG A 271 -6.90 -13.53 8.35
CA ARG A 271 -7.58 -12.41 7.70
C ARG A 271 -6.58 -11.44 7.10
N VAL A 272 -6.93 -10.92 5.92
CA VAL A 272 -6.21 -9.83 5.27
C VAL A 272 -6.64 -8.52 5.91
N VAL A 273 -5.79 -7.95 6.75
CA VAL A 273 -6.03 -6.68 7.44
C VAL A 273 -5.84 -5.51 6.47
N GLU A 274 -4.79 -5.58 5.66
CA GLU A 274 -4.42 -4.55 4.71
C GLU A 274 -3.81 -5.15 3.45
N VAL A 275 -4.12 -4.52 2.31
CA VAL A 275 -3.36 -4.66 1.07
C VAL A 275 -2.67 -3.32 0.85
N GLY A 276 -1.38 -3.36 0.53
CA GLY A 276 -0.58 -2.18 0.24
C GLY A 276 0.16 -2.34 -1.07
N ASP A 277 0.54 -1.22 -1.69
CA ASP A 277 1.43 -1.23 -2.84
C ASP A 277 2.86 -1.56 -2.39
N GLY A 278 3.46 -2.60 -2.98
CA GLY A 278 4.76 -3.11 -2.55
C GLY A 278 5.90 -2.11 -2.73
N GLN A 279 5.73 -1.12 -3.63
CA GLN A 279 6.71 -0.07 -3.88
C GLN A 279 6.93 0.82 -2.66
N VAL A 280 5.92 0.94 -1.78
CA VAL A 280 5.91 1.87 -0.63
C VAL A 280 5.82 1.17 0.72
N SER A 281 5.81 -0.17 0.74
CA SER A 281 5.83 -0.97 1.97
C SER A 281 7.27 -1.18 2.46
N GLY A 282 7.58 -0.71 3.67
CA GLY A 282 8.90 -0.87 4.28
C GLY A 282 9.21 -2.32 4.66
N LEU A 283 10.46 -2.76 4.42
CA LEU A 283 10.94 -4.07 4.86
C LEU A 283 11.13 -4.12 6.38
N PRO A 284 11.01 -5.29 7.02
CA PRO A 284 11.35 -5.45 8.43
C PRO A 284 12.83 -5.15 8.67
N ALA A 285 13.15 -4.55 9.82
CA ALA A 285 14.53 -4.28 10.18
C ALA A 285 15.35 -5.59 10.22
N GLY A 286 16.48 -5.61 9.51
CA GLY A 286 17.36 -6.78 9.43
C GLY A 286 16.87 -7.90 8.50
N ALA A 287 15.74 -7.72 7.78
CA ALA A 287 15.33 -8.67 6.74
C ALA A 287 16.31 -8.63 5.56
N ASP A 288 16.56 -9.80 4.95
CA ASP A 288 17.32 -9.88 3.71
C ASP A 288 16.44 -9.40 2.52
N PRO A 289 16.79 -8.29 1.86
CA PRO A 289 16.06 -7.79 0.68
C PRO A 289 16.30 -8.65 -0.58
N GLY A 290 17.32 -9.52 -0.59
CA GLY A 290 17.77 -10.28 -1.75
C GLY A 290 16.66 -11.00 -2.52
N PRO A 291 15.83 -11.85 -1.88
CA PRO A 291 14.75 -12.58 -2.55
C PRO A 291 13.75 -11.67 -3.27
N LEU A 292 13.40 -10.53 -2.65
CA LEU A 292 12.51 -9.54 -3.24
C LEU A 292 13.11 -8.95 -4.53
N TYR A 293 14.37 -8.50 -4.47
CA TYR A 293 15.01 -7.86 -5.63
C TYR A 293 15.34 -8.85 -6.74
N GLN A 294 15.65 -10.11 -6.43
CA GLN A 294 15.75 -11.17 -7.44
C GLN A 294 14.43 -11.35 -8.19
N ALA A 295 13.30 -11.37 -7.47
CA ALA A 295 11.99 -11.48 -8.10
C ALA A 295 11.63 -10.25 -8.94
N LEU A 296 11.87 -9.03 -8.43
CA LEU A 296 11.62 -7.79 -9.17
C LEU A 296 12.49 -7.68 -10.43
N ALA A 297 13.75 -8.15 -10.37
CA ALA A 297 14.65 -8.14 -11.52
C ALA A 297 14.29 -9.19 -12.58
N ALA A 298 13.73 -10.34 -12.16
CA ALA A 298 13.28 -11.40 -13.06
C ALA A 298 11.86 -11.16 -13.64
N ALA A 299 11.10 -10.21 -13.08
CA ALA A 299 9.74 -9.94 -13.48
C ALA A 299 9.68 -9.46 -14.95
N PRO A 300 8.77 -10.00 -15.78
CA PRO A 300 8.67 -9.60 -17.18
C PRO A 300 8.28 -8.11 -17.32
N PRO A 301 8.61 -7.45 -18.44
CA PRO A 301 8.07 -6.12 -18.72
C PRO A 301 6.53 -6.19 -18.76
N ALA A 302 5.86 -5.11 -18.36
CA ALA A 302 4.41 -5.05 -18.42
C ALA A 302 3.95 -5.27 -19.88
N PRO A 303 2.92 -6.09 -20.14
CA PRO A 303 2.42 -6.27 -21.49
C PRO A 303 1.98 -4.90 -22.04
N HIS A 304 2.50 -4.52 -23.21
CA HIS A 304 2.02 -3.36 -23.94
C HIS A 304 0.54 -3.59 -24.26
N ARG A 305 -0.36 -2.99 -23.46
CA ARG A 305 -1.75 -2.89 -23.85
C ARG A 305 -1.81 -1.83 -24.95
N HIS A 306 -1.78 -2.26 -26.20
CA HIS A 306 -2.31 -1.45 -27.29
C HIS A 306 -3.78 -1.17 -26.95
N SER A 307 -4.07 0.11 -26.76
CA SER A 307 -5.42 0.67 -26.61
C SER A 307 -6.36 0.21 -27.71
#